data_AF-A0A955X9A7-F1
#
_entry.id   AF-A0A955X9A7-F1
#
_cell.length_a   1.000
_cell.length_b   1.000
_cell.length_c   1.000
_cell.angle_alpha   90.00
_cell.angle_beta   90.00
_cell.angle_gamma   90.00
#
_symmetry.space_group_name_H-M   'P 1'
#
loop_
_entity.id
_entity.type
_entity.pdbx_description
1 polymer ?
#
loop_
_entity_poly.entity_id
_entity_poly.type
_entity_poly.pdbx_seq_one_letter_code
_entity_poly.pdbx_strand_id
1 'polypeptide(L)'
;MDSEHARVDATVAEALALVRPLKKPWLEVFIRHWDLQSRVLQRAEPTRSLRDAVDLLDFANQDATRDCPQSVCAVQDLCVCYAQADGPSYVAERLAVTEETLARIGPTWPCFTCISSERADALMDAGRVEEALVFLGEQRRAMEAAGTLDASAFRDDRVEALIRLGRLDEAWDVNERAHSEAGGTSWLRRQQLDRARILALKGDAEAARGALPPVQEVLQTPEFYTAYAEALEGVVSGGARANDGVIDWELRRMTRRMESQGCLRYAFEIG
;
A
#
# COMPACT_ATOMS: atom_id res chain seq x y z
N MET A 1 17.23 -2.69 6.81
CA MET A 1 18.02 -2.82 5.57
C MET A 1 17.74 -1.54 4.82
N ASP A 2 18.72 -0.63 4.69
CA ASP A 2 18.51 0.59 3.91
C ASP A 2 18.11 0.17 2.51
N SER A 3 16.95 0.63 2.06
CA SER A 3 16.46 0.29 0.74
C SER A 3 17.39 0.95 -0.28
N GLU A 4 18.18 0.13 -0.98
CA GLU A 4 19.20 0.55 -1.96
C GLU A 4 18.56 1.08 -3.27
N HIS A 5 17.51 1.88 -3.18
CA HIS A 5 16.69 2.35 -4.30
C HIS A 5 17.52 3.06 -5.37
N ALA A 6 18.52 3.85 -4.98
CA ALA A 6 19.41 4.53 -5.93
C ALA A 6 20.23 3.55 -6.79
N ARG A 7 20.59 2.37 -6.25
CA ARG A 7 21.26 1.33 -7.03
C ARG A 7 20.29 0.61 -7.96
N VAL A 8 19.04 0.40 -7.54
CA VAL A 8 17.99 -0.12 -8.41
C VAL A 8 17.81 0.82 -9.60
N ASP A 9 17.57 2.12 -9.35
CA ASP A 9 17.41 3.14 -10.39
C ASP A 9 18.60 3.16 -11.37
N ALA A 10 19.84 3.01 -10.87
CA ALA A 10 21.05 2.99 -11.69
C ALA A 10 21.20 1.72 -12.55
N THR A 11 20.56 0.61 -12.18
CA THR A 11 20.76 -0.71 -12.81
C THR A 11 19.60 -1.15 -13.70
N VAL A 12 18.40 -0.59 -13.55
CA VAL A 12 17.21 -0.97 -14.34
C VAL A 12 17.46 -0.82 -15.84
N ALA A 13 18.04 0.30 -16.28
CA ALA A 13 18.30 0.53 -17.70
C ALA A 13 19.27 -0.50 -18.31
N GLU A 14 20.33 -0.85 -17.57
CA GLU A 14 21.30 -1.87 -17.96
C GLU A 14 20.64 -3.26 -17.99
N ALA A 15 19.86 -3.61 -16.98
CA ALA A 15 19.14 -4.87 -16.92
C ALA A 15 18.18 -5.02 -18.11
N LEU A 16 17.42 -3.98 -18.46
CA LEU A 16 16.53 -3.98 -19.63
C LEU A 16 17.31 -4.16 -20.94
N ALA A 17 18.46 -3.49 -21.09
CA ALA A 17 19.32 -3.66 -22.27
C ALA A 17 19.84 -5.10 -22.42
N LEU A 18 20.13 -5.78 -21.31
CA LEU A 18 20.60 -7.16 -21.30
C LEU A 18 19.50 -8.18 -21.61
N VAL A 19 18.26 -7.97 -21.16
CA VAL A 19 17.18 -8.98 -21.33
C VAL A 19 16.46 -8.90 -22.66
N ARG A 20 16.36 -7.71 -23.28
CA ARG A 20 15.63 -7.52 -24.55
C ARG A 20 16.12 -8.43 -25.68
N PRO A 21 17.45 -8.60 -25.92
CA PRO A 21 17.95 -9.51 -26.95
C PRO A 21 17.65 -11.00 -26.69
N LEU A 22 17.36 -11.38 -25.44
CA LEU A 22 17.09 -12.78 -25.07
C LEU A 22 15.74 -13.30 -25.60
N LYS A 23 14.88 -12.40 -26.11
CA LYS A 23 13.53 -12.73 -26.61
C LYS A 23 12.67 -13.49 -25.59
N LYS A 24 12.85 -13.15 -24.30
CA LYS A 24 12.05 -13.64 -23.16
C LYS A 24 11.30 -12.45 -22.55
N PRO A 25 10.16 -12.05 -23.14
CA PRO A 25 9.53 -10.77 -22.80
C PRO A 25 8.99 -10.70 -21.36
N TRP A 26 8.76 -11.85 -20.71
CA TRP A 26 8.44 -11.90 -19.28
C TRP A 26 9.53 -11.29 -18.38
N LEU A 27 10.81 -11.31 -18.80
CA LEU A 27 11.89 -10.68 -18.05
C LEU A 27 11.76 -9.16 -18.01
N GLU A 28 11.29 -8.56 -19.12
CA GLU A 28 11.03 -7.13 -19.17
C GLU A 28 9.82 -6.76 -18.30
N VAL A 29 8.76 -7.58 -18.30
CA VAL A 29 7.64 -7.41 -17.36
C VAL A 29 8.13 -7.48 -15.91
N PHE A 30 8.93 -8.50 -15.56
CA PHE A 30 9.49 -8.66 -14.21
C PHE A 30 10.28 -7.42 -13.78
N ILE A 31 11.24 -6.96 -14.59
CA ILE A 31 12.12 -5.85 -14.23
C ILE A 31 11.33 -4.54 -14.09
N ARG A 32 10.44 -4.24 -15.05
CA ARG A 32 9.65 -3.01 -15.03
C ARG A 32 8.65 -2.97 -13.85
N HIS A 33 8.03 -4.11 -13.53
CA HIS A 33 7.14 -4.21 -12.37
C HIS A 33 7.88 -3.92 -11.06
N TRP A 34 9.02 -4.57 -10.81
CA TRP A 34 9.77 -4.36 -9.56
C TRP A 34 10.37 -2.95 -9.43
N ASP A 35 10.75 -2.34 -10.56
CA ASP A 35 11.13 -0.92 -10.59
C ASP A 35 9.95 -0.02 -10.19
N LEU A 36 8.77 -0.24 -10.76
CA LEU A 36 7.55 0.49 -10.40
C LEU A 36 7.15 0.28 -8.94
N GLN A 37 7.16 -0.95 -8.44
CA GLN A 37 6.88 -1.25 -7.03
C GLN A 37 7.80 -0.48 -6.08
N SER A 38 9.10 -0.38 -6.42
CA SER A 38 10.06 0.42 -5.66
C SER A 38 9.70 1.93 -5.68
N ARG A 39 9.37 2.48 -6.86
CA ARG A 39 9.07 3.91 -7.02
C ARG A 39 7.71 4.32 -6.45
N VAL A 40 6.71 3.47 -6.59
CA VAL A 40 5.32 3.81 -6.23
C VAL A 40 5.00 3.38 -4.81
N LEU A 41 5.13 2.09 -4.44
CA LEU A 41 4.74 1.66 -3.09
C LEU A 41 5.65 2.22 -2.00
N GLN A 42 6.97 2.15 -2.18
CA GLN A 42 7.91 2.52 -1.11
C GLN A 42 8.25 4.01 -1.11
N ARG A 43 8.28 4.64 -2.29
CA ARG A 43 8.69 6.04 -2.45
C ARG A 43 7.53 7.00 -2.71
N ALA A 44 6.32 6.51 -2.96
CA ALA A 44 5.13 7.33 -3.20
C ALA A 44 5.30 8.33 -4.35
N GLU A 45 5.79 7.90 -5.53
CA GLU A 45 6.02 8.75 -6.70
C GLU A 45 5.04 8.51 -7.86
N PRO A 46 3.71 8.66 -7.66
CA PRO A 46 2.72 8.29 -8.67
C PRO A 46 2.79 9.16 -9.92
N THR A 47 3.01 10.47 -9.78
CA THR A 47 3.02 11.39 -10.94
C THR A 47 4.15 11.07 -11.92
N ARG A 48 5.31 10.64 -11.42
CA ARG A 48 6.45 10.26 -12.26
C ARG A 48 6.32 8.86 -12.86
N SER A 49 5.50 8.01 -12.23
CA SER A 49 5.42 6.58 -12.54
C SER A 49 4.18 6.20 -13.32
N LEU A 50 3.14 7.04 -13.33
CA LEU A 50 1.85 6.73 -13.97
C LEU A 50 2.00 6.37 -15.45
N ARG A 51 2.79 7.15 -16.20
CA ARG A 51 3.06 6.84 -17.61
C ARG A 51 3.73 5.49 -17.77
N ASP A 52 4.74 5.19 -16.96
CA ASP A 52 5.48 3.93 -17.02
C ASP A 52 4.58 2.73 -16.64
N ALA A 53 3.63 2.94 -15.72
CA ALA A 53 2.64 1.94 -15.31
C ALA A 53 1.63 1.65 -16.44
N VAL A 54 1.12 2.69 -17.12
CA VAL A 54 0.27 2.53 -18.32
C VAL A 54 1.05 1.82 -19.42
N ASP A 55 2.27 2.27 -19.72
CA ASP A 55 3.14 1.67 -20.73
C ASP A 55 3.49 0.21 -20.40
N LEU A 56 3.55 -0.16 -19.11
CA LEU A 56 3.80 -1.55 -18.68
C LEU A 56 2.53 -2.38 -18.80
N LEU A 57 1.37 -1.84 -18.44
CA LEU A 57 0.09 -2.53 -18.58
C LEU A 57 -0.19 -2.86 -20.06
N ASP A 58 0.02 -1.89 -20.96
CA ASP A 58 -0.11 -2.11 -22.40
C ASP A 58 0.86 -3.19 -22.88
N PHE A 59 2.13 -3.12 -22.46
CA PHE A 59 3.12 -4.12 -22.80
C PHE A 59 2.78 -5.50 -22.24
N ALA A 60 2.23 -5.58 -21.04
CA ALA A 60 1.86 -6.83 -20.37
C ALA A 60 0.65 -7.51 -21.02
N ASN A 61 -0.19 -6.77 -21.73
CA ASN A 61 -1.38 -7.29 -22.43
C ASN A 61 -1.14 -7.67 -23.89
N GLN A 62 0.09 -7.53 -24.41
CA GLN A 62 0.41 -7.96 -25.77
C GLN A 62 0.40 -9.49 -25.90
N ASP A 63 0.21 -10.01 -27.11
CA ASP A 63 0.17 -11.47 -27.36
C ASP A 63 1.43 -12.19 -26.88
N ALA A 64 2.59 -11.53 -26.88
CA ALA A 64 3.86 -12.11 -26.45
C ALA A 64 4.01 -12.22 -24.91
N THR A 65 3.17 -11.54 -24.14
CA THR A 65 3.36 -11.28 -22.68
C THR A 65 2.11 -11.52 -21.86
N ARG A 66 0.91 -11.51 -22.44
CA ARG A 66 -0.37 -11.67 -21.73
C ARG A 66 -0.46 -12.93 -20.87
N ASP A 67 0.18 -14.01 -21.33
CA ASP A 67 0.21 -15.31 -20.65
C ASP A 67 1.37 -15.42 -19.63
N CYS A 68 2.16 -14.36 -19.44
CA CYS A 68 3.16 -14.30 -18.38
C CYS A 68 2.45 -14.29 -17.01
N PRO A 69 2.86 -15.12 -16.04
CA PRO A 69 2.26 -15.11 -14.70
C PRO A 69 2.26 -13.73 -14.01
N GLN A 70 3.22 -12.87 -14.34
CA GLN A 70 3.36 -11.52 -13.77
C GLN A 70 2.69 -10.42 -14.61
N SER A 71 2.07 -10.73 -15.76
CA SER A 71 1.35 -9.73 -16.55
C SER A 71 0.27 -9.04 -15.72
N VAL A 72 -0.40 -9.80 -14.84
CA VAL A 72 -1.44 -9.29 -13.94
C VAL A 72 -0.91 -8.29 -12.90
N CYS A 73 0.38 -8.33 -12.56
CA CYS A 73 0.91 -7.46 -11.51
C CYS A 73 1.12 -6.02 -12.04
N ALA A 74 1.11 -5.81 -13.37
CA ALA A 74 1.03 -4.47 -13.97
C ALA A 74 -0.29 -3.75 -13.66
N VAL A 75 -1.37 -4.50 -13.38
CA VAL A 75 -2.66 -3.92 -12.94
C VAL A 75 -2.51 -3.30 -11.56
N GLN A 76 -1.78 -3.98 -10.66
CA GLN A 76 -1.48 -3.42 -9.34
C GLN A 76 -0.69 -2.11 -9.47
N ASP A 77 0.36 -2.08 -10.30
CA ASP A 77 1.18 -0.87 -10.49
C ASP A 77 0.34 0.34 -10.92
N LEU A 78 -0.63 0.13 -11.83
CA LEU A 78 -1.57 1.17 -12.24
C LEU A 78 -2.52 1.57 -11.10
N CYS A 79 -3.12 0.60 -10.41
CA CYS A 79 -4.03 0.85 -9.30
C CYS A 79 -3.38 1.67 -8.18
N VAL A 80 -2.15 1.35 -7.80
CA VAL A 80 -1.40 2.09 -6.78
C VAL A 80 -1.08 3.51 -7.27
N CYS A 81 -0.68 3.68 -8.53
CA CYS A 81 -0.45 5.03 -9.07
C CYS A 81 -1.72 5.89 -8.98
N TYR A 82 -2.87 5.33 -9.34
CA TYR A 82 -4.16 6.00 -9.21
C TYR A 82 -4.54 6.31 -7.77
N ALA A 83 -4.37 5.34 -6.86
CA ALA A 83 -4.65 5.50 -5.42
C ALA A 83 -3.87 6.68 -4.83
N GLN A 84 -2.56 6.71 -5.07
CA GLN A 84 -1.66 7.71 -4.49
C GLN A 84 -1.79 9.09 -5.16
N ALA A 85 -2.11 9.13 -6.46
CA ALA A 85 -2.33 10.40 -7.16
C ALA A 85 -3.61 11.07 -6.66
N ASP A 86 -4.74 10.35 -6.75
CA ASP A 86 -6.05 10.79 -6.30
C ASP A 86 -7.07 9.63 -6.35
N GLY A 87 -6.96 8.68 -5.42
CA GLY A 87 -7.77 7.45 -5.41
C GLY A 87 -9.28 7.61 -5.68
N PRO A 88 -10.00 8.57 -5.04
CA PRO A 88 -11.43 8.80 -5.24
C PRO A 88 -11.79 9.17 -6.68
N SER A 89 -10.92 9.90 -7.36
CA SER A 89 -11.12 10.30 -8.76
C SER A 89 -10.94 9.16 -9.75
N TYR A 90 -10.31 8.05 -9.34
CA TYR A 90 -10.03 6.88 -10.18
C TYR A 90 -10.74 5.60 -9.73
N VAL A 91 -11.75 5.71 -8.87
CA VAL A 91 -12.49 4.55 -8.34
C VAL A 91 -13.04 3.68 -9.46
N ALA A 92 -13.62 4.28 -10.51
CA ALA A 92 -14.26 3.53 -11.59
C ALA A 92 -13.24 2.68 -12.36
N GLU A 93 -12.11 3.27 -12.73
CA GLU A 93 -11.01 2.63 -13.42
C GLU A 93 -10.42 1.50 -12.56
N ARG A 94 -10.12 1.79 -11.28
CA ARG A 94 -9.54 0.80 -10.34
C ARG A 94 -10.47 -0.39 -10.13
N LEU A 95 -11.77 -0.16 -9.94
CA LEU A 95 -12.75 -1.23 -9.78
C LEU A 95 -12.89 -2.06 -11.07
N ALA A 96 -12.90 -1.43 -12.24
CA ALA A 96 -13.02 -2.14 -13.52
C ALA A 96 -11.82 -3.07 -13.78
N VAL A 97 -10.59 -2.57 -13.64
CA VAL A 97 -9.38 -3.37 -13.94
C VAL A 97 -9.15 -4.48 -12.91
N THR A 98 -9.48 -4.25 -11.64
CA THR A 98 -9.40 -5.29 -10.60
C THR A 98 -10.46 -6.37 -10.79
N GLU A 99 -11.68 -6.00 -11.20
CA GLU A 99 -12.75 -6.96 -11.52
C GLU A 99 -12.36 -7.88 -12.67
N GLU A 100 -11.91 -7.29 -13.79
CA GLU A 100 -11.46 -8.05 -14.96
C GLU A 100 -10.31 -8.99 -14.61
N THR A 101 -9.39 -8.55 -13.77
CA THR A 101 -8.22 -9.35 -13.37
C THR A 101 -8.63 -10.50 -12.44
N LEU A 102 -9.46 -10.24 -11.42
CA LEU A 102 -9.96 -11.27 -10.51
C LEU A 102 -10.89 -12.27 -11.18
N ALA A 103 -11.51 -11.93 -12.32
CA ALA A 103 -12.24 -12.90 -13.14
C ALA A 103 -11.32 -13.92 -13.83
N ARG A 104 -10.02 -13.61 -13.99
CA ARG A 104 -9.02 -14.46 -14.68
C ARG A 104 -8.11 -15.23 -13.73
N ILE A 105 -7.90 -14.73 -12.51
CA ILE A 105 -7.03 -15.36 -11.51
C ILE A 105 -7.82 -15.88 -10.33
N GLY A 106 -7.25 -16.84 -9.60
CA GLY A 106 -7.84 -17.38 -8.37
C GLY A 106 -6.86 -17.36 -7.20
N PRO A 107 -7.27 -17.87 -6.02
CA PRO A 107 -6.47 -17.79 -4.79
C PRO A 107 -5.10 -18.48 -4.84
N THR A 108 -4.88 -19.37 -5.81
CA THR A 108 -3.58 -20.02 -6.04
C THR A 108 -2.61 -19.16 -6.86
N TRP A 109 -3.07 -18.04 -7.41
CA TRP A 109 -2.24 -17.11 -8.19
C TRP A 109 -1.51 -16.13 -7.25
N PRO A 110 -0.18 -15.93 -7.40
CA PRO A 110 0.59 -15.11 -6.46
C PRO A 110 0.07 -13.67 -6.25
N CYS A 111 -0.36 -12.99 -7.33
CA CYS A 111 -0.89 -11.63 -7.28
C CYS A 111 -2.38 -11.55 -6.83
N PHE A 112 -3.02 -12.66 -6.45
CA PHE A 112 -4.44 -12.66 -6.02
C PHE A 112 -4.69 -11.77 -4.80
N THR A 113 -3.80 -11.83 -3.80
CA THR A 113 -3.90 -10.99 -2.60
C THR A 113 -3.73 -9.52 -2.95
N CYS A 114 -2.71 -9.18 -3.74
CA CYS A 114 -2.46 -7.82 -4.19
C CYS A 114 -3.66 -7.22 -4.92
N ILE A 115 -4.20 -7.90 -5.93
CA ILE A 115 -5.34 -7.37 -6.70
C ILE A 115 -6.61 -7.27 -5.85
N SER A 116 -6.80 -8.19 -4.91
CA SER A 116 -7.91 -8.12 -3.95
C SER A 116 -7.77 -6.91 -3.01
N SER A 117 -6.57 -6.62 -2.51
CA SER A 117 -6.30 -5.40 -1.73
C SER A 117 -6.60 -4.15 -2.53
N GLU A 118 -6.14 -4.07 -3.79
CA GLU A 118 -6.43 -2.91 -4.66
C GLU A 118 -7.94 -2.69 -4.89
N ARG A 119 -8.71 -3.77 -5.02
CA ARG A 119 -10.17 -3.67 -5.13
C ARG A 119 -10.80 -3.17 -3.84
N ALA A 120 -10.36 -3.70 -2.70
CA ALA A 120 -10.87 -3.28 -1.40
C ALA A 120 -10.55 -1.81 -1.12
N ASP A 121 -9.34 -1.36 -1.44
CA ASP A 121 -8.95 0.03 -1.31
C ASP A 121 -9.79 0.96 -2.21
N ALA A 122 -10.03 0.57 -3.47
CA ALA A 122 -10.93 1.32 -4.35
C ALA A 122 -12.38 1.38 -3.84
N LEU A 123 -12.88 0.31 -3.20
CA LEU A 123 -14.19 0.34 -2.53
C LEU A 123 -14.19 1.30 -1.34
N MET A 124 -13.12 1.34 -0.55
CA MET A 124 -12.99 2.27 0.58
C MET A 124 -12.90 3.72 0.11
N ASP A 125 -12.18 4.02 -0.97
CA ASP A 125 -12.15 5.34 -1.60
C ASP A 125 -13.50 5.78 -2.17
N ALA A 126 -14.34 4.83 -2.58
CA ALA A 126 -15.73 5.07 -2.98
C ALA A 126 -16.68 5.30 -1.78
N GLY A 127 -16.18 5.26 -0.54
CA GLY A 127 -17.00 5.31 0.67
C GLY A 127 -17.78 4.02 0.96
N ARG A 128 -17.51 2.92 0.24
CA ARG A 128 -18.19 1.61 0.37
C ARG A 128 -17.43 0.70 1.34
N VAL A 129 -17.16 1.20 2.54
CA VAL A 129 -16.22 0.57 3.49
C VAL A 129 -16.72 -0.79 4.00
N GLU A 130 -18.01 -0.92 4.34
CA GLU A 130 -18.59 -2.21 4.72
C GLU A 130 -18.50 -3.24 3.60
N GLU A 131 -18.70 -2.82 2.37
CA GLU A 131 -18.59 -3.70 1.21
C GLU A 131 -17.15 -4.17 0.99
N ALA A 132 -16.16 -3.29 1.17
CA ALA A 132 -14.75 -3.66 1.16
C ALA A 132 -14.45 -4.76 2.20
N LEU A 133 -14.96 -4.61 3.43
CA LEU A 133 -14.74 -5.59 4.49
C LEU A 133 -15.43 -6.94 4.20
N VAL A 134 -16.64 -6.92 3.64
CA VAL A 134 -17.35 -8.14 3.20
C VAL A 134 -16.57 -8.84 2.10
N PHE A 135 -16.13 -8.09 1.08
CA PHE A 135 -15.33 -8.60 -0.02
C PHE A 135 -14.04 -9.26 0.46
N LEU A 136 -13.29 -8.61 1.36
CA LEU A 136 -12.07 -9.19 1.94
C LEU A 136 -12.36 -10.49 2.71
N GLY A 137 -13.51 -10.57 3.40
CA GLY A 137 -13.97 -11.80 4.06
C GLY A 137 -14.28 -12.93 3.07
N GLU A 138 -14.80 -12.62 1.89
CA GLU A 138 -15.00 -13.57 0.80
C GLU A 138 -13.67 -14.06 0.21
N GLN A 139 -12.72 -13.15 -0.04
CA GLN A 139 -11.41 -13.53 -0.56
C GLN A 139 -10.65 -14.44 0.41
N ARG A 140 -10.74 -14.18 1.72
CA ARG A 140 -10.17 -15.08 2.74
C ARG A 140 -10.78 -16.47 2.72
N ARG A 141 -12.11 -16.57 2.61
CA ARG A 141 -12.80 -17.88 2.49
C ARG A 141 -12.38 -18.62 1.22
N ALA A 142 -12.18 -17.90 0.12
CA ALA A 142 -11.67 -18.49 -1.12
C ALA A 142 -10.24 -19.02 -0.96
N MET A 143 -9.36 -18.25 -0.31
CA MET A 143 -7.98 -18.69 0.00
C MET A 143 -7.95 -19.89 0.95
N GLU A 144 -8.83 -19.92 1.96
CA GLU A 144 -8.96 -21.04 2.88
C GLU A 144 -9.38 -22.32 2.15
N ALA A 145 -10.41 -22.23 1.29
CA ALA A 145 -10.86 -23.35 0.46
C ALA A 145 -9.77 -23.84 -0.50
N ALA A 146 -8.88 -22.96 -0.96
CA ALA A 146 -7.74 -23.29 -1.81
C ALA A 146 -6.49 -23.74 -1.03
N GLY A 147 -6.50 -23.71 0.31
CA GLY A 147 -5.34 -24.06 1.14
C GLY A 147 -4.17 -23.06 1.05
N THR A 148 -4.46 -21.80 0.72
CA THR A 148 -3.46 -20.73 0.49
C THR A 148 -3.52 -19.60 1.51
N LEU A 149 -4.47 -19.66 2.45
CA LEU A 149 -4.66 -18.61 3.44
C LEU A 149 -3.49 -18.55 4.43
N ASP A 150 -2.86 -17.38 4.53
CA ASP A 150 -1.89 -17.05 5.57
C ASP A 150 -2.48 -16.11 6.65
N ALA A 151 -1.83 -16.03 7.80
CA ALA A 151 -2.29 -15.24 8.94
C ALA A 151 -2.24 -13.72 8.70
N SER A 152 -1.41 -13.25 7.77
CA SER A 152 -1.25 -11.84 7.40
C SER A 152 -2.16 -11.38 6.26
N ALA A 153 -2.87 -12.31 5.59
CA ALA A 153 -3.71 -12.02 4.43
C ALA A 153 -4.69 -10.86 4.69
N PHE A 154 -4.55 -9.80 3.88
CA PHE A 154 -5.37 -8.59 3.92
C PHE A 154 -5.36 -7.87 5.26
N ARG A 155 -4.32 -8.01 6.09
CA ARG A 155 -4.30 -7.35 7.40
C ARG A 155 -4.47 -5.84 7.27
N ASP A 156 -3.65 -5.21 6.42
CA ASP A 156 -3.59 -3.76 6.28
C ASP A 156 -4.97 -3.22 5.84
N ASP A 157 -5.57 -3.80 4.79
CA ASP A 157 -6.90 -3.40 4.29
C ASP A 157 -8.03 -3.62 5.30
N ARG A 158 -7.99 -4.74 6.04
CA ARG A 158 -9.02 -5.05 7.04
C ARG A 158 -8.94 -4.13 8.25
N VAL A 159 -7.73 -3.82 8.71
CA VAL A 159 -7.51 -2.88 9.81
C VAL A 159 -8.02 -1.50 9.41
N GLU A 160 -7.66 -1.03 8.21
CA GLU A 160 -8.12 0.26 7.70
C GLU A 160 -9.64 0.34 7.59
N ALA A 161 -10.28 -0.67 6.99
CA ALA A 161 -11.74 -0.72 6.90
C ALA A 161 -12.40 -0.71 8.29
N LEU A 162 -11.88 -1.48 9.25
CA LEU A 162 -12.42 -1.54 10.61
C LEU A 162 -12.24 -0.22 11.37
N ILE A 163 -11.11 0.48 11.18
CA ILE A 163 -10.87 1.82 11.72
C ILE A 163 -11.91 2.81 11.18
N ARG A 164 -12.10 2.86 9.86
CA ARG A 164 -13.09 3.76 9.22
C ARG A 164 -14.52 3.50 9.67
N LEU A 165 -14.84 2.26 10.05
CA LEU A 165 -16.14 1.87 10.62
C LEU A 165 -16.26 2.11 12.12
N GLY A 166 -15.21 2.60 12.79
CA GLY A 166 -15.18 2.75 14.25
C GLY A 166 -15.16 1.43 15.03
N ARG A 167 -14.88 0.29 14.37
CA ARG A 167 -14.86 -1.05 14.96
C ARG A 167 -13.48 -1.37 15.55
N LEU A 168 -13.04 -0.53 16.48
CA LEU A 168 -11.65 -0.47 16.95
C LEU A 168 -11.18 -1.74 17.68
N ASP A 169 -12.06 -2.44 18.39
CA ASP A 169 -11.71 -3.71 19.05
C ASP A 169 -11.43 -4.83 18.04
N GLU A 170 -12.21 -4.86 16.95
CA GLU A 170 -11.97 -5.83 15.87
C GLU A 170 -10.72 -5.47 15.08
N ALA A 171 -10.47 -4.17 14.84
CA ALA A 171 -9.24 -3.69 14.22
C ALA A 171 -8.00 -4.14 15.03
N TRP A 172 -8.06 -3.99 16.35
CA TRP A 172 -7.02 -4.44 17.27
C TRP A 172 -6.77 -5.95 17.14
N ASP A 173 -7.84 -6.76 17.23
CA ASP A 173 -7.75 -8.21 17.11
C ASP A 173 -7.14 -8.66 15.78
N VAL A 174 -7.51 -8.03 14.68
CA VAL A 174 -6.95 -8.32 13.36
C VAL A 174 -5.47 -7.95 13.31
N ASN A 175 -5.09 -6.78 13.83
CA ASN A 175 -3.71 -6.31 13.81
C ASN A 175 -2.79 -7.20 14.67
N GLU A 176 -3.22 -7.58 15.87
CA GLU A 176 -2.40 -8.34 16.82
C GLU A 176 -2.28 -9.83 16.47
N ARG A 177 -3.32 -10.43 15.87
CA ARG A 177 -3.28 -11.86 15.47
C ARG A 177 -2.51 -12.09 14.18
N ALA A 178 -2.37 -11.07 13.34
CA ALA A 178 -1.64 -11.20 12.10
C ALA A 178 -0.15 -11.42 12.39
N HIS A 179 0.46 -12.32 11.62
CA HIS A 179 1.89 -12.57 11.63
C HIS A 179 2.33 -12.89 10.21
N SER A 180 3.48 -12.33 9.81
CA SER A 180 4.11 -12.62 8.53
C SER A 180 5.58 -12.99 8.75
N GLU A 181 5.95 -14.21 8.38
CA GLU A 181 7.34 -14.66 8.41
C GLU A 181 8.20 -13.92 7.36
N ALA A 182 7.57 -13.46 6.26
CA ALA A 182 8.25 -12.81 5.14
C ALA A 182 8.21 -11.27 5.17
N GLY A 183 7.38 -10.65 6.02
CA GLY A 183 7.08 -9.22 5.97
C GLY A 183 8.22 -8.27 6.35
N GLY A 184 9.28 -8.77 7.00
CA GLY A 184 10.44 -7.97 7.38
C GLY A 184 10.12 -6.74 8.24
N THR A 185 11.00 -5.74 8.22
CA THR A 185 10.89 -4.54 9.07
C THR A 185 9.73 -3.63 8.68
N SER A 186 9.42 -3.50 7.39
CA SER A 186 8.33 -2.64 6.92
C SER A 186 6.96 -3.15 7.37
N TRP A 187 6.74 -4.47 7.33
CA TRP A 187 5.50 -5.06 7.83
C TRP A 187 5.31 -4.84 9.33
N LEU A 188 6.38 -5.06 10.13
CA LEU A 188 6.36 -4.79 11.57
C LEU A 188 6.10 -3.31 11.86
N ARG A 189 6.63 -2.40 11.02
CA ARG A 189 6.40 -0.97 11.16
C ARG A 189 4.95 -0.59 10.91
N ARG A 190 4.31 -1.13 9.87
CA ARG A 190 2.87 -0.93 9.64
C ARG A 190 2.04 -1.45 10.81
N GLN A 191 2.38 -2.64 11.34
CA GLN A 191 1.71 -3.21 12.51
C GLN A 191 1.81 -2.33 13.74
N GLN A 192 2.99 -1.77 13.99
CA GLN A 192 3.23 -0.86 15.09
C GLN A 192 2.46 0.46 14.93
N LEU A 193 2.43 1.02 13.71
CA LEU A 193 1.68 2.24 13.43
C LEU A 193 0.18 2.05 13.62
N ASP A 194 -0.39 0.96 13.08
CA ASP A 194 -1.81 0.64 13.27
C ASP A 194 -2.15 0.41 14.74
N ARG A 195 -1.25 -0.21 15.52
CA ARG A 195 -1.40 -0.33 16.98
C ARG A 195 -1.53 1.05 17.63
N ALA A 196 -0.65 1.99 17.27
CA ALA A 196 -0.69 3.35 17.80
C ALA A 196 -1.97 4.10 17.38
N ARG A 197 -2.39 4.00 16.12
CA ARG A 197 -3.66 4.57 15.60
C ARG A 197 -4.86 4.06 16.38
N ILE A 198 -4.97 2.74 16.54
CA ILE A 198 -6.11 2.12 17.23
C ILE A 198 -6.16 2.54 18.70
N LEU A 199 -5.03 2.59 19.40
CA LEU A 199 -4.98 3.05 20.80
C LEU A 199 -5.37 4.52 20.93
N ALA A 200 -4.88 5.37 20.01
CA ALA A 200 -5.21 6.77 19.98
C ALA A 200 -6.72 6.99 19.76
N LEU A 201 -7.32 6.28 18.81
CA LEU A 201 -8.76 6.31 18.53
C LEU A 201 -9.62 5.76 19.67
N LYS A 202 -9.08 4.81 20.46
CA LYS A 202 -9.72 4.33 21.69
C LYS A 202 -9.64 5.32 22.87
N GLY A 203 -8.87 6.39 22.72
CA GLY A 203 -8.65 7.41 23.75
C GLY A 203 -7.52 7.09 24.74
N ASP A 204 -6.72 6.05 24.49
CA ASP A 204 -5.55 5.73 25.32
C ASP A 204 -4.28 6.39 24.75
N ALA A 205 -4.20 7.71 24.93
CA ALA A 205 -3.14 8.53 24.34
C ALA A 205 -1.73 8.18 24.83
N GLU A 206 -1.58 7.76 26.09
CA GLU A 206 -0.28 7.35 26.63
C GLU A 206 0.18 6.01 26.06
N ALA A 207 -0.73 5.02 25.94
CA ALA A 207 -0.39 3.76 25.28
C ALA A 207 -0.10 3.96 23.80
N ALA A 208 -0.88 4.82 23.11
CA ALA A 208 -0.64 5.19 21.73
C ALA A 208 0.74 5.81 21.55
N ARG A 209 1.13 6.72 22.45
CA ARG A 209 2.47 7.34 22.45
C ARG A 209 3.57 6.31 22.63
N GLY A 210 3.38 5.35 23.54
CA GLY A 210 4.32 4.26 23.78
C GLY A 210 4.46 3.32 22.58
N ALA A 211 3.40 3.14 21.79
CA ALA A 211 3.42 2.34 20.57
C ALA A 211 4.02 3.08 19.37
N LEU A 212 3.92 4.41 19.33
CA LEU A 212 4.35 5.24 18.21
C LEU A 212 5.86 5.06 17.91
N PRO A 213 6.26 4.73 16.67
CA PRO A 213 7.67 4.60 16.33
C PRO A 213 8.41 5.94 16.38
N PRO A 214 9.75 5.93 16.50
CA PRO A 214 10.56 7.13 16.36
C PRO A 214 10.35 7.78 14.98
N VAL A 215 10.12 9.11 14.97
CA VAL A 215 9.82 9.85 13.73
C VAL A 215 10.93 9.74 12.68
N GLN A 216 12.19 9.56 13.08
CA GLN A 216 13.30 9.47 12.13
C GLN A 216 13.26 8.21 11.27
N GLU A 217 12.72 7.13 11.83
CA GLU A 217 12.52 5.88 11.12
C GLU A 217 11.28 5.95 10.22
N VAL A 218 10.28 6.75 10.61
CA VAL A 218 9.09 7.02 9.78
C VAL A 218 9.48 7.89 8.59
N LEU A 219 10.21 8.98 8.80
CA LEU A 219 10.59 9.96 7.78
C LEU A 219 11.36 9.36 6.59
N GLN A 220 11.94 8.17 6.72
CA GLN A 220 12.60 7.48 5.62
C GLN A 220 11.62 6.97 4.56
N THR A 221 10.42 6.55 4.98
CA THR A 221 9.45 5.83 4.13
C THR A 221 8.11 6.57 4.08
N PRO A 222 7.79 7.28 2.97
CA PRO A 222 6.54 8.01 2.79
C PRO A 222 5.26 7.21 3.07
N GLU A 223 5.25 5.91 2.77
CA GLU A 223 4.14 4.99 3.03
C GLU A 223 3.61 5.07 4.49
N PHE A 224 4.46 5.46 5.45
CA PHE A 224 4.10 5.52 6.86
C PHE A 224 3.51 6.85 7.33
N TYR A 225 3.52 7.89 6.49
CA TYR A 225 3.28 9.26 6.96
C TYR A 225 1.85 9.48 7.44
N THR A 226 0.84 9.07 6.67
CA THR A 226 -0.58 9.26 7.03
C THR A 226 -0.92 8.53 8.33
N ALA A 227 -0.57 7.25 8.41
CA ALA A 227 -0.77 6.43 9.61
C ALA A 227 -0.08 7.01 10.86
N TYR A 228 1.12 7.58 10.69
CA TYR A 228 1.84 8.24 11.77
C TYR A 228 1.16 9.55 12.20
N ALA A 229 0.76 10.39 11.24
CA ALA A 229 0.11 11.68 11.49
C ALA A 229 -1.21 11.49 12.25
N GLU A 230 -2.04 10.54 11.85
CA GLU A 230 -3.30 10.22 12.53
C GLU A 230 -3.07 9.73 13.98
N ALA A 231 -2.11 8.83 14.20
CA ALA A 231 -1.79 8.38 15.54
C ALA A 231 -1.25 9.53 16.41
N LEU A 232 -0.41 10.39 15.83
CA LEU A 232 0.16 11.55 16.50
C LEU A 232 -0.92 12.58 16.88
N GLU A 233 -1.90 12.81 16.00
CA GLU A 233 -3.04 13.69 16.28
C GLU A 233 -3.77 13.25 17.54
N GLY A 234 -4.10 11.96 17.67
CA GLY A 234 -4.77 11.46 18.87
C GLY A 234 -3.90 11.48 20.12
N VAL A 235 -2.58 11.26 19.99
CA VAL A 235 -1.61 11.40 21.10
C VAL A 235 -1.56 12.85 21.61
N VAL A 236 -1.53 13.82 20.71
CA VAL A 236 -1.53 15.26 21.05
C VAL A 236 -2.86 15.69 21.63
N SER A 237 -3.97 15.30 20.98
CA SER A 237 -5.33 15.64 21.41
C SER A 237 -5.67 15.05 22.77
N GLY A 238 -5.14 13.87 23.09
CA GLY A 238 -5.25 13.25 24.41
C GLY A 238 -4.23 13.73 25.45
N GLY A 239 -3.37 14.70 25.12
CA GLY A 239 -2.46 15.36 26.06
C GLY A 239 -1.17 14.59 26.40
N ALA A 240 -0.89 13.46 25.75
CA ALA A 240 0.30 12.64 26.00
C ALA A 240 1.58 13.22 25.31
N ARG A 241 1.41 14.18 24.40
CA ARG A 241 2.49 14.98 23.81
C ARG A 241 2.04 16.43 23.64
N ALA A 242 2.93 17.36 23.94
CA ALA A 242 2.65 18.79 23.72
C ALA A 242 2.56 19.08 22.22
N ASN A 243 1.58 19.90 21.83
CA ASN A 243 1.55 20.50 20.49
C ASN A 243 2.59 21.62 20.42
N ASP A 244 3.72 21.36 19.78
CA ASP A 244 4.86 22.27 19.72
C ASP A 244 5.44 22.43 18.31
N GLY A 245 6.43 23.31 18.17
CA GLY A 245 7.08 23.57 16.89
C GLY A 245 7.88 22.38 16.34
N VAL A 246 8.17 21.35 17.14
CA VAL A 246 8.84 20.14 16.66
C VAL A 246 7.85 19.31 15.84
N ILE A 247 6.62 19.15 16.33
CA ILE A 247 5.55 18.47 15.58
C ILE A 247 5.24 19.21 14.27
N ASP A 248 5.10 20.53 14.32
CA ASP A 248 4.86 21.34 13.10
C ASP A 248 5.96 21.12 12.06
N TRP A 249 7.24 21.08 12.47
CA TRP A 249 8.34 20.80 11.57
C TRP A 249 8.30 19.37 11.00
N GLU A 250 7.99 18.37 11.83
CA GLU A 250 7.87 16.97 11.44
C GLU A 250 6.78 16.78 10.36
N LEU A 251 5.57 17.28 10.62
CA LEU A 251 4.43 17.18 9.70
C LEU A 251 4.68 17.96 8.40
N ARG A 252 5.19 19.20 8.48
CA ARG A 252 5.53 19.98 7.26
C ARG A 252 6.54 19.27 6.38
N ARG A 253 7.50 18.55 6.97
CA ARG A 253 8.48 17.78 6.21
C ARG A 253 7.81 16.62 5.48
N MET A 254 6.86 15.94 6.11
CA MET A 254 6.06 14.88 5.50
C MET A 254 5.18 15.43 4.36
N THR A 255 4.41 16.48 4.62
CA THR A 255 3.54 17.15 3.63
C THR A 255 4.33 17.61 2.42
N ARG A 256 5.43 18.36 2.59
CA ARG A 256 6.26 18.83 1.47
C ARG A 256 6.82 17.70 0.62
N ARG A 257 7.19 16.58 1.26
CA ARG A 257 7.68 15.41 0.53
C ARG A 257 6.55 14.82 -0.32
N MET A 258 5.37 14.60 0.24
CA MET A 258 4.19 14.12 -0.50
C MET A 258 3.82 15.04 -1.67
N GLU A 259 3.79 16.37 -1.45
CA GLU A 259 3.55 17.35 -2.50
C GLU A 259 4.58 17.24 -3.63
N SER A 260 5.87 17.15 -3.28
CA SER A 260 6.95 17.06 -4.28
C SER A 260 6.91 15.78 -5.12
N GLN A 261 6.26 14.74 -4.61
CA GLN A 261 6.11 13.45 -5.27
C GLN A 261 4.77 13.33 -6.03
N GLY A 262 3.87 14.29 -5.83
CA GLY A 262 2.56 14.35 -6.48
C GLY A 262 1.43 13.63 -5.73
N CYS A 263 1.63 13.30 -4.45
CA CYS A 263 0.62 12.70 -3.58
C CYS A 263 -0.18 13.79 -2.85
N LEU A 264 -0.89 14.62 -3.62
CA LEU A 264 -1.51 15.85 -3.10
C LEU A 264 -2.60 15.58 -2.05
N ARG A 265 -3.37 14.51 -2.22
CA ARG A 265 -4.39 14.11 -1.23
C ARG A 265 -3.75 13.75 0.11
N TYR A 266 -2.74 12.89 0.13
CA TYR A 266 -2.07 12.51 1.37
C TYR A 266 -1.35 13.70 2.02
N ALA A 267 -0.78 14.61 1.22
CA ALA A 267 -0.23 15.85 1.74
C ALA A 267 -1.28 16.68 2.50
N PHE A 268 -2.50 16.76 1.96
CA PHE A 268 -3.63 17.45 2.60
C PHE A 268 -4.13 16.72 3.86
N GLU A 269 -4.17 15.38 3.85
CA GLU A 269 -4.60 14.60 5.03
C GLU A 269 -3.61 14.68 6.20
N ILE A 270 -2.32 14.92 5.92
CA ILE A 270 -1.27 15.07 6.95
C ILE A 270 -1.24 16.48 7.58
N GLY A 271 -1.59 17.52 6.80
CA GLY A 271 -1.35 18.92 7.14
C GLY A 271 -2.56 19.63 7.75
#